data_AF-A0A1I1GII7-F1
#
_entry.id   AF-A0A1I1GII7-F1
#
_cell.length_a   1.000
_cell.length_b   1.000
_cell.length_c   1.000
_cell.angle_alpha   90.00
_cell.angle_beta   90.00
_cell.angle_gamma   90.00
#
_symmetry.space_group_name_H-M   'P 1'
#
loop_
_entity.id
_entity.type
_entity.pdbx_description
1 polymer ?
#
loop_
_entity_poly.entity_id
_entity_poly.type
_entity_poly.pdbx_seq_one_letter_code
_entity_poly.pdbx_strand_id
1 'polypeptide(L)'
;MSQFPKASFKSKNIKFTDETNAIVTGDLTLKGITKSISFPISKVGEGKDPWGGYRVGFTGETSLKLTDYGIDYNLGPASTHVEMALHIEGVRL
;
A
#
# COMPACT_ATOMS: atom_id res chain seq x y z
N MET A 1 -12.00 23.82 -5.20
CA MET A 1 -10.83 23.04 -5.65
C MET A 1 -10.40 22.11 -4.54
N SER A 2 -10.06 20.84 -4.83
CA SER A 2 -9.52 19.92 -3.81
C SER A 2 -8.09 20.35 -3.45
N GLN A 3 -7.83 20.67 -2.18
CA GLN A 3 -6.51 21.12 -1.71
C GLN A 3 -5.44 20.01 -1.82
N PHE A 4 -5.85 18.74 -1.80
CA PHE A 4 -4.95 17.58 -1.84
C PHE A 4 -5.52 16.50 -2.78
N PRO A 5 -5.43 16.67 -4.10
CA PRO A 5 -6.08 15.77 -5.06
C PRO A 5 -5.35 14.43 -5.24
N LYS A 6 -4.17 14.26 -4.64
CA LYS A 6 -3.32 13.07 -4.80
C LYS A 6 -2.83 12.57 -3.45
N ALA A 7 -2.87 11.26 -3.27
CA ALA A 7 -2.05 10.53 -2.32
C ALA A 7 -0.88 9.88 -3.07
N SER A 8 0.25 9.68 -2.39
CA SER A 8 1.42 9.03 -2.99
C SER A 8 2.12 8.15 -1.99
N PHE A 9 2.62 7.01 -2.46
CA PHE A 9 3.51 6.15 -1.70
C PHE A 9 4.86 6.04 -2.42
N LYS A 10 5.95 6.22 -1.69
CA LYS A 10 7.32 6.03 -2.20
C LYS A 10 8.04 5.01 -1.33
N SER A 11 8.36 3.85 -1.89
CA SER A 11 9.13 2.82 -1.19
C SER A 11 10.54 3.32 -0.84
N LYS A 12 11.02 2.87 0.31
CA LYS A 12 12.38 3.12 0.83
C LYS A 12 13.16 1.83 1.02
N ASN A 13 12.49 0.77 1.46
CA ASN A 13 13.10 -0.52 1.72
C ASN A 13 12.08 -1.64 1.47
N ILE A 14 12.58 -2.78 1.03
CA ILE A 14 11.84 -4.05 0.95
C ILE A 14 12.71 -5.10 1.63
N LYS A 15 12.20 -5.68 2.72
CA LYS A 15 12.86 -6.76 3.44
C LYS A 15 12.10 -8.06 3.20
N PHE A 16 12.69 -8.96 2.41
CA PHE A 16 12.15 -10.31 2.23
C PHE A 16 12.19 -11.09 3.54
N THR A 17 11.08 -11.74 3.88
CA THR A 17 10.97 -12.66 5.01
C THR A 17 11.12 -14.11 4.57
N ASP A 18 10.78 -14.39 3.31
CA ASP A 18 11.01 -15.65 2.61
C ASP A 18 10.94 -15.42 1.08
N GLU A 19 10.77 -16.48 0.28
CA GLU A 19 10.72 -16.43 -1.18
C GLU A 19 9.49 -15.70 -1.76
N THR A 20 8.40 -15.61 -1.00
CA THR A 20 7.13 -15.03 -1.47
C THR A 20 6.63 -13.88 -0.61
N ASN A 21 7.18 -13.65 0.58
CA ASN A 21 6.74 -12.63 1.50
C ASN A 21 7.83 -11.57 1.76
N ALA A 22 7.40 -10.32 1.95
CA ALA A 22 8.27 -9.21 2.30
C ALA A 22 7.57 -8.18 3.16
N ILE A 23 8.35 -7.39 3.91
CA ILE A 23 7.91 -6.15 4.54
C ILE A 23 8.37 -4.99 3.65
N VAL A 24 7.42 -4.19 3.17
CA VAL A 24 7.70 -2.96 2.43
C VAL A 24 7.64 -1.79 3.40
N THR A 25 8.68 -0.98 3.42
CA THR A 25 8.72 0.30 4.14
C THR A 25 8.78 1.44 3.14
N GLY A 26 7.97 2.48 3.34
CA GLY A 26 7.98 3.66 2.48
C GLY A 26 7.24 4.85 3.09
N ASP A 27 7.33 5.98 2.40
CA ASP A 27 6.65 7.21 2.78
C ASP A 27 5.28 7.26 2.10
N LEU A 28 4.23 7.28 2.91
CA LEU A 28 2.87 7.57 2.48
C LEU A 28 2.57 9.05 2.74
N THR A 29 2.24 9.77 1.68
CA THR A 29 1.69 11.12 1.74
C THR A 29 0.18 11.07 1.48
N LEU A 30 -0.59 11.46 2.48
CA LEU A 30 -2.06 11.54 2.42
C LEU A 30 -2.50 12.86 3.06
N LYS A 31 -3.38 13.61 2.37
CA LYS A 31 -3.84 14.95 2.80
C LYS A 31 -2.67 15.91 3.13
N GLY A 32 -1.60 15.84 2.34
CA GLY A 32 -0.39 16.66 2.52
C GLY A 32 0.52 16.26 3.68
N ILE A 33 0.12 15.30 4.52
CA ILE A 33 0.93 14.80 5.63
C ILE A 33 1.65 13.53 5.20
N THR A 34 2.97 13.47 5.46
CA THR A 34 3.81 12.32 5.11
C THR A 34 4.18 11.53 6.36
N LYS A 35 4.00 10.21 6.31
CA LYS A 35 4.39 9.26 7.36
C LYS A 35 5.15 8.10 6.75
N SER A 36 6.20 7.63 7.43
CA SER A 36 6.85 6.38 7.08
C SER A 36 6.01 5.23 7.64
N ILE A 37 5.54 4.34 6.76
CA ILE A 37 4.77 3.15 7.13
C ILE A 37 5.50 1.89 6.68
N SER A 38 5.23 0.78 7.37
CA SER A 38 5.70 -0.54 7.00
C SER A 38 4.52 -1.50 6.95
N PHE A 39 4.42 -2.32 5.92
CA PHE A 39 3.34 -3.30 5.78
C PHE A 39 3.82 -4.56 5.07
N PRO A 40 3.23 -5.73 5.40
CA PRO A 40 3.55 -6.97 4.72
C PRO A 40 2.95 -7.01 3.32
N ILE A 41 3.66 -7.65 2.40
CA ILE A 41 3.17 -8.06 1.09
C ILE A 41 3.48 -9.55 0.86
N SER A 42 2.65 -10.18 0.03
CA SER A 42 2.82 -11.56 -0.41
C SER A 42 2.70 -11.64 -1.93
N LYS A 43 3.61 -12.36 -2.58
CA LYS A 43 3.52 -12.73 -3.99
C LYS A 43 2.41 -13.77 -4.14
N VAL A 44 1.41 -13.46 -4.95
CA VAL A 44 0.28 -14.35 -5.23
C VAL A 44 0.67 -15.42 -6.25
N GLY A 45 1.45 -15.02 -7.26
CA GLY A 45 1.91 -15.88 -8.34
C GLY A 45 2.56 -15.08 -9.46
N GLU A 46 3.19 -15.78 -10.39
CA GLU A 46 3.80 -15.17 -11.57
C GLU A 46 3.87 -16.18 -12.73
N GLY A 47 3.90 -15.69 -13.96
CA GLY A 47 3.93 -16.56 -15.14
C GLY A 47 3.77 -15.84 -16.47
N LYS A 48 3.82 -16.63 -17.55
CA LYS A 48 3.47 -16.18 -18.89
C LYS A 48 1.98 -15.86 -18.96
N ASP A 49 1.63 -14.77 -19.63
CA ASP A 49 0.24 -14.41 -19.85
C ASP A 49 -0.26 -14.84 -21.26
N PRO A 50 -1.59 -14.86 -21.50
CA PRO A 50 -2.17 -15.26 -22.79
C PRO A 50 -1.82 -14.34 -23.98
N TRP A 51 -1.18 -13.20 -23.73
CA TRP A 51 -0.84 -12.18 -24.74
C TRP A 51 0.65 -12.18 -25.09
N GLY A 52 1.40 -13.17 -24.60
CA GLY A 52 2.84 -13.31 -24.86
C GLY A 52 3.74 -12.56 -23.88
N GLY A 53 3.17 -11.94 -22.84
CA GLY A 53 3.89 -11.24 -21.78
C GLY A 53 4.22 -12.11 -20.57
N TYR A 54 4.73 -11.48 -19.52
CA TYR A 54 4.95 -12.09 -18.20
C TYR A 54 4.37 -11.19 -17.11
N ARG A 55 3.66 -11.78 -16.16
CA ARG A 55 2.98 -11.06 -15.08
C ARG A 55 3.39 -11.59 -13.72
N VAL A 56 3.33 -10.73 -12.71
CA VAL A 56 3.49 -11.08 -11.30
C VAL A 56 2.43 -10.35 -10.46
N GLY A 57 1.80 -11.09 -9.55
CA GLY A 57 0.77 -10.58 -8.65
C GLY A 57 1.28 -10.42 -7.22
N PHE A 58 0.89 -9.34 -6.55
CA PHE A 58 1.16 -9.10 -5.13
C PHE A 58 -0.11 -8.69 -4.40
N THR A 59 -0.21 -9.10 -3.14
CA THR A 59 -1.23 -8.64 -2.20
C THR A 59 -0.58 -8.05 -0.95
N GLY A 60 -1.28 -7.17 -0.24
CA GLY A 60 -0.81 -6.64 1.04
C GLY A 60 -1.90 -5.88 1.77
N GLU A 61 -1.74 -5.70 3.08
CA GLU A 61 -2.72 -5.02 3.93
C GLU A 61 -2.03 -4.09 4.92
N THR A 62 -2.67 -2.96 5.23
CA THR A 62 -2.24 -2.07 6.29
C THR A 62 -3.42 -1.34 6.91
N SER A 63 -3.24 -0.81 8.12
CA SER A 63 -4.23 0.00 8.82
C SER A 63 -3.66 1.38 9.08
N LEU A 64 -4.42 2.42 8.74
CA LEU A 64 -4.04 3.81 8.97
C LEU A 64 -4.95 4.43 10.03
N LYS A 65 -4.35 5.05 11.04
CA LYS A 65 -5.09 5.89 11.96
C LYS A 65 -5.42 7.22 11.28
N LEU A 66 -6.72 7.56 11.19
CA LEU A 66 -7.19 8.73 10.45
C LEU A 66 -6.57 10.04 10.96
N THR A 67 -6.44 10.17 12.27
CA THR A 67 -5.90 11.37 12.92
C THR A 67 -4.42 11.63 12.59
N ASP A 68 -3.66 10.59 12.22
CA ASP A 68 -2.24 10.76 11.87
C ASP A 68 -2.04 11.54 10.57
N TYR A 69 -3.09 11.63 9.75
CA TYR A 69 -3.16 12.38 8.50
C TYR A 69 -4.12 13.58 8.60
N GLY A 70 -4.40 14.05 9.82
CA GLY A 70 -5.24 15.22 10.06
C GLY A 70 -6.70 15.03 9.64
N ILE A 71 -7.18 13.79 9.60
CA ILE A 71 -8.59 13.45 9.39
C ILE A 71 -9.19 13.23 10.78
N ASP A 72 -9.77 14.27 11.34
CA ASP A 72 -10.08 14.41 12.77
C ASP A 72 -11.59 14.49 13.08
N TYR A 73 -12.45 14.38 12.07
CA TYR A 73 -13.88 14.30 12.30
C TYR A 73 -14.23 12.98 13.01
N ASN A 74 -15.07 13.08 14.04
CA ASN A 74 -15.37 11.94 14.91
C ASN A 74 -16.44 11.03 14.27
N LEU A 75 -16.01 9.84 13.84
CA LEU A 75 -16.88 8.77 13.32
C LEU A 75 -17.31 7.75 14.39
N GLY A 76 -17.00 8.03 15.66
CA GLY A 76 -17.17 7.12 16.78
C GLY A 76 -15.89 6.32 17.09
N PRO A 77 -15.79 5.75 18.30
CA PRO A 77 -14.57 5.07 18.77
C PRO A 77 -14.19 3.82 17.95
N ALA A 78 -15.17 3.19 17.29
CA ALA A 78 -14.95 2.02 16.43
C ALA A 78 -14.33 2.36 15.06
N SER A 79 -14.33 3.64 14.66
CA SER A 79 -14.01 4.08 13.29
C SER A 79 -12.77 4.97 13.25
N THR A 80 -11.81 4.71 14.14
CA THR A 80 -10.58 5.52 14.27
C THR A 80 -9.51 5.17 13.23
N HIS A 81 -9.66 4.02 12.58
CA HIS A 81 -8.73 3.48 11.60
C HIS A 81 -9.44 3.14 10.29
N VAL A 82 -8.69 3.20 9.19
CA VAL A 82 -9.10 2.66 7.89
C VAL A 82 -8.16 1.53 7.50
N GLU A 83 -8.73 0.42 7.07
CA GLU A 83 -7.98 -0.69 6.48
C GLU A 83 -7.79 -0.44 4.99
N MET A 84 -6.59 -0.71 4.50
CA MET A 84 -6.24 -0.63 3.09
C MET A 84 -5.72 -1.99 2.64
N ALA A 85 -6.41 -2.58 1.66
CA ALA A 85 -5.96 -3.75 0.94
C ALA A 85 -5.34 -3.34 -0.40
N LEU A 86 -4.26 -4.01 -0.76
CA LEU A 86 -3.52 -3.82 -1.99
C LEU A 86 -3.57 -5.09 -2.81
N HIS A 87 -3.98 -4.96 -4.08
CA HIS A 87 -3.88 -6.03 -5.07
C HIS A 87 -3.25 -5.44 -6.33
N ILE A 88 -2.02 -5.85 -6.65
CA ILE A 88 -1.26 -5.34 -7.79
C ILE A 88 -0.94 -6.48 -8.74
N GLU A 89 -1.10 -6.23 -10.03
CA GLU A 89 -0.54 -7.05 -11.09
C GLU A 89 0.48 -6.22 -11.89
N GLY A 90 1.74 -6.65 -11.86
CA GLY A 90 2.83 -6.06 -12.63
C GLY A 90 2.99 -6.78 -13.97
N VAL A 91 3.11 -6.01 -15.06
CA VAL A 91 3.46 -6.51 -16.39
C VAL A 91 4.95 -6.26 -16.63
N ARG A 92 5.70 -7.29 -17.00
CA ARG A 92 7.08 -7.12 -17.45
C ARG A 92 7.10 -6.57 -18.87
N LEU A 93 7.71 -5.39 -19.06
CA LEU A 93 7.93 -4.75 -20.35
C LEU A 93 9.16 -5.33 -21.07
#